data_AF-A0A151WQ77-F1
#
_entry.id   AF-A0A151WQ77-F1
#
_cell.length_a   1.000
_cell.length_b   1.000
_cell.length_c   1.000
_cell.angle_alpha   90.00
_cell.angle_beta   90.00
_cell.angle_gamma   90.00
#
_symmetry.space_group_name_H-M   'P 1'
#
loop_
_entity.id
_entity.type
_entity.pdbx_description
1 polymer ?
#
loop_
_entity_poly.entity_id
_entity_poly.type
_entity_poly.pdbx_seq_one_letter_code
_entity_poly.pdbx_strand_id
1 'polypeptide(L)'
;MLACKRIMFAHTHSVIANALYEVHKEYNLKLKVVGTITDNAANFAKAFQTEQSVSLLDELDDPEANIVTIDLESNLNDESEVSLPKQFWCIAHTLNLLASHDSLKVQNDQSYCKIYTSTFQRPADIWNLVSRSTKAADIFYDICKCRLKIPCKTRWNSFYDSIKAILNVKKHLEDVCEKLEKFKFTDCQISFMEEYIKVMESIAFALDFLQDDKNSCFDHVLPVLFQMKCQLEKLGHLRFCKILRDTLLMALDE
;
A
#
# COMPACT_ATOMS: atom_id res chain seq x y z
N MET A 1 -11.97 -1.99 20.61
CA MET A 1 -10.95 -0.93 20.75
C MET A 1 -10.67 -0.72 22.23
N LEU A 2 -9.40 -0.73 22.67
CA LEU A 2 -9.00 -0.57 24.08
C LEU A 2 -8.63 0.87 24.43
N ALA A 3 -7.87 1.57 23.59
CA ALA A 3 -7.45 2.95 23.82
C ALA A 3 -7.24 3.71 22.50
N CYS A 4 -7.39 5.03 22.53
CA CYS A 4 -6.99 5.95 21.47
C CYS A 4 -6.26 7.14 22.12
N LYS A 5 -4.93 7.11 22.13
CA LYS A 5 -4.09 8.11 22.83
C LYS A 5 -3.48 9.07 21.81
N ARG A 6 -3.58 10.38 22.09
CA ARG A 6 -2.91 11.41 21.31
C ARG A 6 -1.47 11.54 21.78
N ILE A 7 -0.50 11.28 20.90
CA ILE A 7 0.92 11.56 21.14
C ILE A 7 1.23 12.96 20.61
N MET A 8 1.70 13.83 21.50
CA MET A 8 2.09 15.21 21.17
C MET A 8 3.56 15.26 20.78
N PHE A 9 3.90 16.15 19.84
CA PHE A 9 5.27 16.36 19.34
C PHE A 9 5.85 15.14 18.60
N ALA A 10 7.13 14.82 18.81
CA ALA A 10 7.83 13.76 18.09
C ALA A 10 7.34 12.37 18.52
N HIS A 11 7.02 11.54 17.52
CA HIS A 11 6.59 10.16 17.72
C HIS A 11 7.81 9.23 17.72
N THR A 12 8.75 9.47 18.65
CA THR A 12 9.95 8.63 18.77
C THR A 12 9.57 7.23 19.25
N HIS A 13 10.44 6.25 18.98
CA HIS A 13 10.27 4.88 19.43
C HIS A 13 10.03 4.77 20.94
N SER A 14 10.79 5.54 21.75
CA SER A 14 10.64 5.57 23.21
C SER A 14 9.30 6.11 23.68
N VAL A 15 8.78 7.16 23.02
CA VAL A 15 7.45 7.73 23.33
C VAL A 15 6.34 6.74 22.97
N ILE A 16 6.47 6.06 21.83
CA ILE A 16 5.52 5.01 21.40
C ILE A 16 5.54 3.83 22.38
N ALA A 17 6.72 3.34 22.77
CA ALA A 17 6.85 2.23 23.69
C ALA A 17 6.22 2.52 25.06
N ASN A 18 6.51 3.70 25.62
CA ASN A 18 5.88 4.16 26.86
C ASN A 18 4.35 4.26 26.73
N ALA A 19 3.84 4.80 25.63
CA ALA A 19 2.40 4.92 25.42
C ALA A 19 1.70 3.56 25.38
N LEU A 20 2.30 2.57 24.71
CA LEU A 20 1.80 1.19 24.66
C LEU A 20 1.88 0.49 26.03
N TYR A 21 3.00 0.66 26.73
CA TYR A 21 3.19 0.13 28.07
C TYR A 21 2.14 0.64 29.06
N GLU A 22 1.86 1.94 29.06
CA GLU A 22 0.84 2.52 29.93
C GLU A 22 -0.56 1.98 29.59
N VAL A 23 -0.88 1.72 28.32
CA VAL A 23 -2.13 1.02 27.96
C VAL A 23 -2.13 -0.41 28.49
N HIS A 24 -1.04 -1.16 28.33
CA HIS A 24 -0.96 -2.53 28.87
C HIS A 24 -1.12 -2.57 30.39
N LYS A 25 -0.54 -1.60 31.10
CA LYS A 25 -0.65 -1.45 32.55
C LYS A 25 -2.07 -1.09 32.97
N GLU A 26 -2.69 -0.09 32.33
CA GLU A 26 -4.06 0.38 32.58
C GLU A 26 -5.09 -0.76 32.49
N TYR A 27 -4.92 -1.67 31.52
CA TYR A 27 -5.84 -2.78 31.28
C TYR A 27 -5.38 -4.13 31.86
N ASN A 28 -4.32 -4.15 32.69
CA ASN A 28 -3.76 -5.37 33.28
C ASN A 28 -3.42 -6.46 32.25
N LEU A 29 -2.81 -6.05 31.13
CA LEU A 29 -2.41 -6.89 29.99
C LEU A 29 -0.94 -7.32 30.05
N LYS A 30 -0.19 -6.92 31.09
CA LYS A 30 1.20 -7.32 31.28
C LYS A 30 1.30 -8.86 31.20
N LEU A 31 2.22 -9.36 30.36
CA LEU A 31 2.44 -10.78 30.06
C LEU A 31 1.25 -11.55 29.43
N LYS A 32 0.14 -10.88 29.11
CA LYS A 32 -1.01 -11.52 28.43
C LYS A 32 -1.01 -11.29 26.91
N VAL A 33 -0.27 -10.28 26.46
CA VAL A 33 -0.13 -9.98 25.03
C VAL A 33 0.98 -10.85 24.45
N VAL A 34 0.62 -11.75 23.54
CA VAL A 34 1.56 -12.66 22.86
C VAL A 34 2.23 -12.05 21.63
N GLY A 35 1.67 -10.95 21.12
CA GLY A 35 2.24 -10.18 20.03
C GLY A 35 1.44 -8.95 19.67
N THR A 36 2.08 -8.03 18.97
CA THR A 36 1.49 -6.76 18.52
C THR A 36 1.71 -6.59 17.02
N ILE A 37 0.64 -6.32 16.29
CA ILE A 37 0.71 -5.98 14.86
C ILE A 37 0.82 -4.46 14.73
N THR A 38 1.83 -3.97 14.01
CA THR A 38 1.98 -2.55 13.68
C THR A 38 2.21 -2.37 12.18
N ASP A 39 2.11 -1.13 11.70
CA ASP A 39 2.69 -0.82 10.38
C ASP A 39 4.23 -0.96 10.42
N ASN A 40 4.85 -0.85 9.23
CA ASN A 40 6.29 -1.07 9.05
C ASN A 40 7.10 0.21 9.29
N ALA A 41 6.54 1.23 9.98
CA ALA A 41 7.28 2.46 10.23
C ALA A 41 8.47 2.20 11.18
N ALA A 42 9.60 2.85 10.87
CA ALA A 42 10.86 2.64 11.57
C ALA A 42 10.79 2.86 13.10
N ASN A 43 9.93 3.77 13.56
CA ASN A 43 9.77 4.02 14.99
C ASN A 43 9.05 2.89 15.71
N PHE A 44 8.17 2.12 15.05
CA PHE A 44 7.62 0.90 15.62
C PHE A 44 8.70 -0.18 15.67
N ALA A 45 9.44 -0.41 14.57
CA ALA A 45 10.54 -1.38 14.58
C ALA A 45 11.50 -1.15 15.76
N LYS A 46 11.93 0.10 15.99
CA LYS A 46 12.79 0.49 17.10
C LYS A 46 12.13 0.39 18.48
N ALA A 47 10.81 0.57 18.58
CA ALA A 47 10.10 0.52 19.87
C ALA A 47 9.96 -0.91 20.41
N PHE A 48 9.91 -1.88 19.50
CA PHE A 48 9.71 -3.29 19.80
C PHE A 48 11.00 -4.13 19.79
N GLN A 49 12.13 -3.50 19.49
CA GLN A 49 13.46 -4.09 19.55
C GLN A 49 14.01 -4.06 20.98
N THR A 50 14.61 -5.15 21.45
CA THR A 50 15.39 -5.18 22.70
C THR A 50 16.76 -4.54 22.48
N GLU A 51 17.39 -3.96 23.50
CA GLU A 51 18.68 -3.25 23.37
C GLU A 51 19.79 -4.11 22.72
N GLN A 52 19.75 -5.44 22.86
CA GLN A 52 20.68 -6.37 22.20
C GLN A 52 20.54 -6.44 20.66
N SER A 53 19.39 -6.08 20.12
CA SER A 53 19.17 -6.02 18.66
C SER A 53 19.63 -4.69 18.04
N VAL A 54 19.80 -3.65 18.86
CA VAL A 54 20.23 -2.31 18.41
C VAL A 54 21.72 -2.32 18.03
N SER A 55 22.56 -3.07 18.77
CA SER A 55 24.00 -3.15 18.49
C SER A 55 24.38 -3.86 17.19
N LEU A 56 23.48 -4.67 16.61
CA LEU A 56 23.73 -5.38 15.35
C LEU A 56 23.31 -4.57 14.11
N LEU A 57 22.55 -3.48 14.29
CA LEU A 57 22.04 -2.65 13.19
C LEU A 57 22.95 -1.46 12.87
N ASP A 58 23.77 -1.00 13.81
CA ASP A 58 24.78 0.04 13.54
C ASP A 58 25.88 -0.45 12.57
N GLU A 59 25.97 -1.76 12.32
CA GLU A 59 26.86 -2.36 11.30
C GLU A 59 26.16 -2.67 9.96
N LEU A 60 24.84 -2.45 9.83
CA LEU A 60 24.04 -2.79 8.65
C LEU A 60 23.34 -1.54 8.08
N ASP A 61 24.13 -0.57 7.62
CA ASP A 61 23.63 0.60 6.85
C ASP A 61 23.28 0.22 5.38
N ASP A 62 22.83 -1.03 5.17
CA ASP A 62 22.43 -1.56 3.86
C ASP A 62 20.89 -1.69 3.78
N PRO A 63 20.22 -0.98 2.84
CA PRO A 63 18.77 -1.02 2.68
C PRO A 63 18.19 -2.37 2.22
N GLU A 64 19.00 -3.43 2.01
CA GLU A 64 18.54 -4.78 1.64
C GLU A 64 18.70 -5.85 2.75
N ALA A 65 18.98 -5.48 4.00
CA ALA A 65 19.16 -6.47 5.06
C ALA A 65 17.85 -7.18 5.46
N ASN A 66 17.68 -8.39 4.93
CA ASN A 66 16.70 -9.38 5.37
C ASN A 66 16.84 -9.67 6.87
N ILE A 67 15.85 -9.27 7.69
CA ILE A 67 15.86 -9.53 9.12
C ILE A 67 15.35 -10.94 9.39
N VAL A 68 16.29 -11.82 9.75
CA VAL A 68 16.04 -13.13 10.34
C VAL A 68 15.19 -12.96 11.60
N THR A 69 14.08 -13.69 11.68
CA THR A 69 13.26 -13.81 12.88
C THR A 69 14.05 -14.59 13.93
N ILE A 70 14.71 -13.86 14.85
CA ILE A 70 15.35 -14.50 16.00
C ILE A 70 14.30 -14.64 17.09
N ASP A 71 13.95 -15.89 17.38
CA ASP A 71 13.17 -16.28 18.54
C ASP A 71 14.06 -16.18 19.79
N LEU A 72 13.82 -15.16 20.62
CA LEU A 72 14.47 -15.06 21.93
C LEU A 72 13.39 -15.20 23.00
N GLU A 73 13.34 -16.38 23.62
CA GLU A 73 12.77 -16.57 24.95
C GLU A 73 13.48 -15.60 25.91
N SER A 74 12.85 -14.46 26.21
CA SER A 74 13.42 -13.48 27.11
C SER A 74 13.25 -13.94 28.57
N ASN A 75 14.40 -14.19 29.20
CA ASN A 75 14.53 -14.35 30.65
C ASN A 75 13.93 -13.12 31.36
N LEU A 76 12.89 -13.37 32.14
CA LEU A 76 12.23 -12.42 33.03
C LEU A 76 13.16 -12.12 34.20
N ASN A 77 13.74 -10.91 34.26
CA ASN A 77 14.00 -10.17 35.49
C ASN A 77 14.69 -8.82 35.19
N ASP A 78 13.91 -7.79 34.89
CA ASP A 78 14.18 -6.45 35.43
C ASP A 78 12.88 -5.62 35.44
N GLU A 79 12.55 -5.00 36.57
CA GLU A 79 11.29 -4.25 36.76
C GLU A 79 11.35 -2.81 36.21
N SER A 80 12.47 -2.41 35.61
CA SER A 80 12.77 -1.04 35.16
C SER A 80 12.70 -0.83 33.65
N GLU A 81 12.68 -1.88 32.84
CA GLU A 81 12.66 -1.75 31.37
C GLU A 81 11.28 -1.97 30.76
N VAL A 82 10.87 -1.05 29.89
CA VAL A 82 9.63 -1.15 29.11
C VAL A 82 9.80 -2.24 28.06
N SER A 83 9.45 -3.47 28.43
CA SER A 83 9.42 -4.60 27.51
C SER A 83 8.07 -4.67 26.80
N LEU A 84 8.10 -4.58 25.47
CA LEU A 84 6.95 -4.81 24.60
C LEU A 84 6.93 -6.25 24.08
N PRO A 85 5.75 -6.83 23.80
CA PRO A 85 5.63 -8.17 23.24
C PRO A 85 6.15 -8.22 21.80
N LYS A 86 6.31 -9.43 21.24
CA LYS A 86 6.79 -9.64 19.87
C LYS A 86 6.02 -8.80 18.84
N GLN A 87 6.73 -8.11 17.96
CA GLN A 87 6.13 -7.36 16.86
C GLN A 87 5.85 -8.27 15.66
N PHE A 88 4.71 -8.04 15.02
CA PHE A 88 4.36 -8.56 13.71
C PHE A 88 4.06 -7.40 12.77
N TRP A 89 4.43 -7.56 11.50
CA TRP A 89 4.13 -6.57 10.48
C TRP A 89 2.71 -6.70 9.97
N CYS A 90 2.06 -5.55 9.80
CA CYS A 90 0.74 -5.47 9.20
C CYS A 90 0.84 -5.85 7.72
N ILE A 91 0.33 -7.02 7.35
CA ILE A 91 0.33 -7.50 5.97
C ILE A 91 -0.38 -6.52 5.03
N ALA A 92 -1.47 -5.91 5.47
CA ALA A 92 -2.15 -4.88 4.68
C ALA A 92 -1.25 -3.65 4.42
N HIS A 93 -0.39 -3.30 5.36
CA HIS A 93 0.60 -2.24 5.14
C HIS A 93 1.70 -2.71 4.18
N THR A 94 2.24 -3.93 4.35
CA THR A 94 3.24 -4.52 3.46
C THR A 94 2.73 -4.60 2.01
N LEU A 95 1.50 -5.06 1.78
CA LEU A 95 0.88 -5.10 0.46
C LEU A 95 0.68 -3.69 -0.14
N ASN A 96 0.38 -2.69 0.69
CA ASN A 96 0.28 -1.32 0.23
C ASN A 96 1.67 -0.75 -0.15
N LEU A 97 2.73 -1.13 0.55
CA LEU A 97 4.12 -0.82 0.14
C LEU A 97 4.48 -1.51 -1.18
N LEU A 98 4.16 -2.81 -1.33
CA LEU A 98 4.35 -3.54 -2.58
C LEU A 98 3.69 -2.80 -3.76
N ALA A 99 2.46 -2.33 -3.57
CA ALA A 99 1.69 -1.67 -4.60
C ALA A 99 2.14 -0.22 -4.91
N SER A 100 2.76 0.46 -3.95
CA SER A 100 3.09 1.90 -4.05
C SER A 100 4.58 2.20 -4.19
N HIS A 101 5.46 1.33 -3.71
CA HIS A 101 6.90 1.50 -3.69
C HIS A 101 7.57 0.49 -4.63
N ASP A 102 7.37 -0.81 -4.41
CA ASP A 102 8.03 -1.84 -5.22
C ASP A 102 7.54 -1.81 -6.66
N SER A 103 6.26 -1.53 -6.87
CA SER A 103 5.71 -1.32 -8.21
C SER A 103 6.39 -0.16 -8.96
N LEU A 104 7.05 0.77 -8.27
CA LEU A 104 7.78 1.89 -8.89
C LEU A 104 9.21 1.54 -9.26
N LYS A 105 9.78 0.43 -8.76
CA LYS A 105 11.10 -0.07 -9.20
C LYS A 105 11.14 -0.29 -10.72
N VAL A 106 9.99 -0.56 -11.33
CA VAL A 106 9.80 -0.65 -12.80
C VAL A 106 10.16 0.63 -13.55
N GLN A 107 10.17 1.80 -12.89
CA GLN A 107 10.49 3.08 -13.53
C GLN A 107 11.96 3.18 -13.95
N ASN A 108 12.81 2.26 -13.48
CA ASN A 108 14.17 2.08 -13.99
C ASN A 108 14.19 1.69 -15.48
N ASP A 109 13.11 1.05 -15.97
CA ASP A 109 12.93 0.84 -17.40
C ASP A 109 12.38 2.10 -18.09
N GLN A 110 13.20 2.69 -18.96
CA GLN A 110 12.89 3.96 -19.61
C GLN A 110 11.68 3.85 -20.55
N SER A 111 11.44 2.67 -21.15
CA SER A 111 10.33 2.48 -22.09
C SER A 111 9.00 2.41 -21.35
N TYR A 112 8.95 1.67 -20.25
CA TYR A 112 7.81 1.58 -19.35
C TYR A 112 7.52 2.93 -18.69
N CYS A 113 8.55 3.62 -18.19
CA CYS A 113 8.38 4.92 -17.54
C CYS A 113 7.76 5.97 -18.49
N LYS A 114 8.16 5.98 -19.77
CA LYS A 114 7.58 6.86 -20.80
C LYS A 114 6.09 6.57 -21.04
N ILE A 115 5.71 5.30 -21.25
CA ILE A 115 4.30 4.97 -21.48
C ILE A 115 3.46 5.17 -20.20
N TYR A 116 3.99 4.83 -19.03
CA TYR A 116 3.34 5.07 -17.74
C TYR A 116 3.04 6.55 -17.54
N THR A 117 4.05 7.40 -17.66
CA THR A 117 3.93 8.86 -17.44
C THR A 117 2.99 9.48 -18.46
N SER A 118 3.17 9.18 -19.75
CA SER A 118 2.31 9.73 -20.81
C SER A 118 0.85 9.27 -20.70
N THR A 119 0.61 8.04 -20.22
CA THR A 119 -0.74 7.51 -20.00
C THR A 119 -1.40 8.15 -18.81
N PHE A 120 -0.76 8.14 -17.64
CA PHE A 120 -1.38 8.62 -16.40
C PHE A 120 -1.41 10.14 -16.24
N GLN A 121 -0.66 10.88 -17.06
CA GLN A 121 -0.87 12.33 -17.19
C GLN A 121 -2.27 12.67 -17.74
N ARG A 122 -2.85 11.83 -18.62
CA ARG A 122 -4.15 12.12 -19.24
C ARG A 122 -5.30 12.13 -18.23
N PRO A 123 -5.52 11.09 -17.40
CA PRO A 123 -6.49 11.15 -16.32
C PRO A 123 -6.17 12.25 -15.31
N ALA A 124 -4.88 12.50 -15.02
CA ALA A 124 -4.47 13.55 -14.09
C ALA A 124 -4.93 14.94 -14.53
N ASP A 125 -4.83 15.26 -15.82
CA ASP A 125 -5.31 16.53 -16.37
C ASP A 125 -6.84 16.68 -16.21
N ILE A 126 -7.59 15.59 -16.37
CA ILE A 126 -9.05 15.57 -16.16
C ILE A 126 -9.38 15.72 -14.67
N TRP A 127 -8.75 14.94 -13.79
CA TRP A 127 -8.95 15.03 -12.35
C TRP A 127 -8.64 16.43 -11.83
N ASN A 128 -7.53 17.03 -12.26
CA ASN A 128 -7.13 18.38 -11.85
C ASN A 128 -8.14 19.44 -12.31
N LEU A 129 -8.72 19.31 -13.50
CA LEU A 129 -9.73 20.24 -13.98
C LEU A 129 -11.07 20.06 -13.26
N VAL A 130 -11.58 18.82 -13.21
CA VAL A 130 -12.88 18.49 -12.62
C VAL A 130 -12.90 18.79 -11.11
N SER A 131 -11.79 18.59 -10.40
CA SER A 131 -11.69 18.91 -8.97
C SER A 131 -11.72 20.40 -8.65
N ARG A 132 -11.41 21.28 -9.62
CA ARG A 132 -11.28 22.73 -9.42
C ARG A 132 -12.39 23.54 -10.06
N SER A 133 -13.21 22.92 -10.91
CA SER A 133 -14.26 23.60 -11.68
C SER A 133 -15.57 22.85 -11.57
N THR A 134 -16.56 23.46 -10.93
CA THR A 134 -17.93 22.94 -10.84
C THR A 134 -18.52 22.73 -12.23
N LYS A 135 -18.33 23.68 -13.15
CA LYS A 135 -18.74 23.55 -14.54
C LYS A 135 -18.12 22.33 -15.23
N ALA A 136 -16.83 22.06 -15.02
CA ALA A 136 -16.19 20.88 -15.60
C ALA A 136 -16.71 19.57 -14.98
N ALA A 137 -17.02 19.59 -13.68
CA ALA A 137 -17.64 18.47 -12.99
C ALA A 137 -19.06 18.19 -13.49
N ASP A 138 -19.86 19.24 -13.73
CA ASP A 138 -21.21 19.13 -14.30
C ASP A 138 -21.15 18.59 -15.73
N ILE A 139 -20.24 19.10 -16.58
CA ILE A 139 -20.01 18.56 -17.93
C ILE A 139 -19.66 17.06 -17.88
N PHE A 140 -18.75 16.67 -16.99
CA PHE A 140 -18.39 15.26 -16.84
C PHE A 140 -19.60 14.42 -16.41
N TYR A 141 -20.36 14.89 -15.42
CA TYR A 141 -21.56 14.20 -14.93
C TYR A 141 -22.64 14.09 -16.01
N ASP A 142 -22.83 15.13 -16.81
CA ASP A 142 -23.82 15.13 -17.88
C ASP A 142 -23.51 14.11 -18.98
N ILE A 143 -22.23 13.88 -19.28
CA ILE A 143 -21.80 12.91 -20.28
C ILE A 143 -21.77 11.49 -19.68
N CYS A 144 -21.09 11.30 -18.55
CA CYS A 144 -20.81 9.99 -17.97
C CYS A 144 -21.91 9.45 -17.04
N LYS A 145 -22.85 10.31 -16.62
CA LYS A 145 -23.90 10.03 -15.64
C LYS A 145 -23.38 9.50 -14.29
N CYS A 146 -22.14 9.84 -13.96
CA CYS A 146 -21.50 9.51 -12.70
C CYS A 146 -20.52 10.62 -12.28
N ARG A 147 -20.19 10.68 -10.99
CA ARG A 147 -19.14 11.57 -10.49
C ARG A 147 -17.78 10.92 -10.70
N LEU A 148 -16.82 11.72 -11.18
CA LEU A 148 -15.45 11.25 -11.35
C LEU A 148 -14.81 10.96 -9.99
N LYS A 149 -14.31 9.74 -9.81
CA LYS A 149 -13.49 9.38 -8.65
C LYS A 149 -12.10 9.99 -8.82
N ILE A 150 -11.74 10.88 -7.90
CA ILE A 150 -10.45 11.59 -7.89
C ILE A 150 -9.51 10.84 -6.93
N PRO A 151 -8.26 10.57 -7.33
CA PRO A 151 -7.33 9.81 -6.49
C PRO A 151 -6.88 10.63 -5.28
N CYS A 152 -6.85 9.97 -4.12
CA CYS A 152 -6.24 10.48 -2.91
C CYS A 152 -4.74 10.13 -2.90
N LYS A 153 -3.88 11.13 -2.73
CA LYS A 153 -2.42 10.96 -2.79
C LYS A 153 -1.86 10.02 -1.72
N THR A 154 -2.56 9.82 -0.62
CA THR A 154 -2.06 9.08 0.56
C THR A 154 -2.42 7.59 0.54
N ARG A 155 -3.19 7.11 -0.45
CA ARG A 155 -3.62 5.71 -0.52
C ARG A 155 -3.57 5.17 -1.95
N TRP A 156 -2.76 4.15 -2.17
CA TRP A 156 -2.59 3.55 -3.49
C TRP A 156 -3.90 2.97 -4.06
N ASN A 157 -4.72 2.30 -3.24
CA ASN A 157 -6.05 1.80 -3.66
C ASN A 157 -6.92 2.90 -4.28
N SER A 158 -6.81 4.15 -3.80
CA SER A 158 -7.56 5.27 -4.36
C SER A 158 -7.12 5.62 -5.77
N PHE A 159 -5.84 5.46 -6.10
CA PHE A 159 -5.33 5.62 -7.46
C PHE A 159 -5.82 4.50 -8.38
N TYR A 160 -5.68 3.24 -7.95
CA TYR A 160 -6.21 2.07 -8.66
C TYR A 160 -7.70 2.24 -9.01
N ASP A 161 -8.52 2.56 -8.02
CA ASP A 161 -9.96 2.75 -8.21
C ASP A 161 -10.30 3.89 -9.15
N SER A 162 -9.51 4.97 -9.13
CA SER A 162 -9.75 6.14 -9.99
C SER A 162 -9.45 5.79 -11.46
N ILE A 163 -8.42 4.99 -11.72
CA ILE A 163 -8.15 4.46 -13.06
C ILE A 163 -9.24 3.47 -13.49
N LYS A 164 -9.67 2.57 -12.60
CA LYS A 164 -10.80 1.66 -12.88
C LYS A 164 -12.08 2.45 -13.23
N ALA A 165 -12.34 3.56 -12.53
CA ALA A 165 -13.47 4.44 -12.82
C ALA A 165 -13.37 5.13 -14.19
N ILE A 166 -12.16 5.56 -14.60
CA ILE A 166 -11.91 6.11 -15.94
C ILE A 166 -12.18 5.06 -17.03
N LEU A 167 -11.72 3.82 -16.84
CA LEU A 167 -11.98 2.74 -17.79
C LEU A 167 -13.47 2.38 -17.89
N ASN A 168 -14.22 2.47 -16.78
CA ASN A 168 -15.66 2.23 -16.79
C ASN A 168 -16.44 3.22 -17.68
N VAL A 169 -15.90 4.42 -17.89
CA VAL A 169 -16.48 5.44 -18.78
C VAL A 169 -15.75 5.53 -20.13
N LYS A 170 -14.96 4.50 -20.51
CA LYS A 170 -14.14 4.46 -21.75
C LYS A 170 -14.88 4.96 -23.00
N LYS A 171 -16.12 4.53 -23.21
CA LYS A 171 -16.97 4.91 -24.36
C LYS A 171 -17.31 6.41 -24.42
N HIS A 172 -17.20 7.11 -23.30
CA HIS A 172 -17.54 8.53 -23.16
C HIS A 172 -16.29 9.42 -23.09
N LEU A 173 -15.09 8.85 -22.98
CA LEU A 173 -13.86 9.61 -22.80
C LEU A 173 -13.57 10.55 -23.97
N GLU A 174 -13.94 10.17 -25.19
CA GLU A 174 -13.76 11.03 -26.35
C GLU A 174 -14.60 12.31 -26.25
N ASP A 175 -15.90 12.17 -25.94
CA ASP A 175 -16.83 13.30 -25.73
C ASP A 175 -16.37 14.18 -24.55
N VAL A 176 -15.93 13.55 -23.45
CA VAL A 176 -15.41 14.26 -22.27
C VAL A 176 -14.18 15.07 -22.64
N CYS A 177 -13.21 14.48 -23.34
CA CYS A 177 -11.99 15.17 -23.75
C CYS A 177 -12.32 16.33 -24.70
N GLU A 178 -13.25 16.15 -25.64
CA GLU A 178 -13.67 17.23 -26.54
C GLU A 178 -14.33 18.38 -25.78
N LYS A 179 -15.30 18.10 -24.90
CA LYS A 179 -16.02 19.14 -24.15
C LYS A 179 -15.18 19.84 -23.09
N LEU A 180 -14.17 19.16 -22.55
CA LEU A 180 -13.24 19.73 -21.58
C LEU A 180 -11.97 20.31 -22.22
N GLU A 181 -11.88 20.32 -23.54
CA GLU A 181 -10.71 20.79 -24.31
C GLU A 181 -9.40 20.10 -23.86
N LYS A 182 -9.47 18.78 -23.66
CA LYS A 182 -8.35 17.92 -23.30
C LYS A 182 -7.96 16.99 -24.44
N PHE A 183 -6.71 16.55 -24.43
CA PHE A 183 -6.22 15.58 -25.39
C PHE A 183 -6.94 14.25 -25.24
N LYS A 184 -7.29 13.64 -26.38
CA LYS A 184 -7.88 12.30 -26.44
C LYS A 184 -6.88 11.24 -25.98
N PHE A 185 -7.41 10.15 -25.44
CA PHE A 185 -6.62 8.96 -25.12
C PHE A 185 -6.33 8.18 -26.40
N THR A 186 -5.11 7.67 -26.55
CA THR A 186 -4.79 6.75 -27.64
C THR A 186 -5.19 5.32 -27.27
N ASP A 187 -5.40 4.45 -28.26
CA ASP A 187 -5.70 3.03 -28.01
C ASP A 187 -4.60 2.33 -27.20
N CYS A 188 -3.34 2.73 -27.43
CA CYS A 188 -2.20 2.25 -26.63
C CYS A 188 -2.33 2.65 -25.16
N GLN A 189 -2.73 3.89 -24.86
CA GLN A 189 -2.91 4.37 -23.49
C GLN A 189 -4.08 3.66 -22.79
N ILE A 190 -5.19 3.44 -23.50
CA ILE A 190 -6.31 2.68 -22.97
C ILE A 190 -5.91 1.22 -22.69
N SER A 191 -5.25 0.57 -23.64
CA SER A 191 -4.77 -0.81 -23.50
C SER A 191 -3.78 -0.95 -22.34
N PHE A 192 -2.90 0.04 -22.16
CA PHE A 192 -1.98 0.12 -21.01
C PHE A 192 -2.75 0.18 -19.70
N MET A 193 -3.76 1.06 -19.56
CA MET A 193 -4.56 1.14 -18.34
C MET A 193 -5.32 -0.17 -18.05
N GLU A 194 -5.83 -0.84 -19.09
CA GLU A 194 -6.50 -2.14 -18.94
C GLU A 194 -5.53 -3.22 -18.43
N GLU A 195 -4.31 -3.29 -18.97
CA GLU A 195 -3.28 -4.19 -18.46
C GLU A 195 -2.84 -3.85 -17.04
N TYR A 196 -2.65 -2.56 -16.73
CA TYR A 196 -2.30 -2.08 -15.40
C TYR A 196 -3.34 -2.51 -14.37
N ILE A 197 -4.62 -2.30 -14.66
CA ILE A 197 -5.70 -2.71 -13.76
C ILE A 197 -5.71 -4.22 -13.55
N LYS A 198 -5.49 -5.03 -14.60
CA LYS A 198 -5.43 -6.50 -14.47
C LYS A 198 -4.27 -6.96 -13.58
N VAL A 199 -3.10 -6.35 -13.70
CA VAL A 199 -1.94 -6.68 -12.87
C VAL A 199 -2.17 -6.29 -11.42
N MET A 200 -2.68 -5.08 -11.20
CA MET A 200 -2.85 -4.55 -9.84
C MET A 200 -4.11 -5.08 -9.12
N GLU A 201 -5.06 -5.70 -9.83
CA GLU A 201 -6.31 -6.20 -9.27
C GLU A 201 -6.09 -7.26 -8.19
N SER A 202 -5.09 -8.14 -8.35
CA SER A 202 -4.78 -9.18 -7.37
C SER A 202 -4.34 -8.56 -6.03
N ILE A 203 -3.58 -7.48 -6.06
CA ILE A 203 -3.13 -6.74 -4.87
C ILE A 203 -4.27 -5.94 -4.25
N ALA A 204 -5.06 -5.25 -5.07
CA ALA A 204 -6.23 -4.50 -4.59
C ALA A 204 -7.23 -5.44 -3.88
N PHE A 205 -7.51 -6.60 -4.47
CA PHE A 205 -8.34 -7.63 -3.84
C PHE A 205 -7.75 -8.14 -2.52
N ALA A 206 -6.46 -8.47 -2.50
CA ALA A 206 -5.79 -8.95 -1.30
C ALA A 206 -5.85 -7.92 -0.16
N LEU A 207 -5.65 -6.63 -0.49
CA LEU A 207 -5.76 -5.53 0.46
C LEU A 207 -7.18 -5.40 1.01
N ASP A 208 -8.18 -5.32 0.15
CA ASP A 208 -9.58 -5.18 0.58
C ASP A 208 -10.04 -6.39 1.42
N PHE A 209 -9.59 -7.60 1.07
CA PHE A 209 -9.91 -8.82 1.80
C PHE A 209 -9.24 -8.86 3.19
N LEU A 210 -7.94 -8.57 3.29
CA LEU A 210 -7.21 -8.64 4.57
C LEU A 210 -7.51 -7.45 5.50
N GLN A 211 -8.03 -6.35 4.97
CA GLN A 211 -8.49 -5.19 5.75
C GLN A 211 -9.94 -5.32 6.24
N ASP A 212 -10.71 -6.30 5.75
CA ASP A 212 -12.08 -6.51 6.20
C ASP A 212 -12.11 -7.10 7.63
N ASP A 213 -12.95 -6.53 8.50
CA ASP A 213 -13.01 -6.87 9.94
C ASP A 213 -13.27 -8.37 10.20
N LYS A 214 -13.89 -9.07 9.23
CA LYS A 214 -14.19 -10.50 9.32
C LYS A 214 -13.05 -11.40 8.87
N ASN A 215 -12.15 -10.88 8.04
CA ASN A 215 -11.12 -11.62 7.33
C ASN A 215 -9.70 -11.19 7.71
N SER A 216 -9.56 -10.21 8.61
CA SER A 216 -8.31 -9.69 9.17
C SER A 216 -7.68 -10.66 10.18
N CYS A 217 -7.47 -11.91 9.77
CA CYS A 217 -6.91 -12.98 10.58
C CYS A 217 -5.71 -13.64 9.87
N PHE A 218 -4.78 -14.16 10.68
CA PHE A 218 -3.49 -14.66 10.19
C PHE A 218 -3.60 -15.89 9.27
N ASP A 219 -4.63 -16.71 9.47
CA ASP A 219 -4.93 -17.92 8.69
C ASP A 219 -5.24 -17.63 7.22
N HIS A 220 -5.70 -16.43 6.90
CA HIS A 220 -5.96 -16.02 5.53
C HIS A 220 -4.74 -15.47 4.79
N VAL A 221 -3.69 -15.05 5.50
CA VAL A 221 -2.54 -14.36 4.89
C VAL A 221 -1.87 -15.22 3.83
N LEU A 222 -1.46 -16.44 4.18
CA LEU A 222 -0.74 -17.33 3.26
C LEU A 222 -1.60 -17.75 2.06
N PRO A 223 -2.88 -18.17 2.23
CA PRO A 223 -3.77 -18.43 1.09
C PRO A 223 -3.94 -17.24 0.15
N VAL A 224 -4.09 -16.02 0.68
CA VAL A 224 -4.28 -14.81 -0.12
C VAL A 224 -3.02 -14.47 -0.91
N LEU A 225 -1.83 -14.52 -0.28
CA LEU A 225 -0.56 -14.29 -0.97
C LEU A 225 -0.31 -15.33 -2.06
N PHE A 226 -0.56 -16.61 -1.78
CA PHE A 226 -0.44 -17.68 -2.76
C PHE A 226 -1.38 -17.47 -3.96
N GLN A 227 -2.65 -17.13 -3.69
CA GLN A 227 -3.62 -16.85 -4.74
C GLN A 227 -3.20 -15.64 -5.59
N MET A 228 -2.69 -14.59 -4.96
CA MET A 228 -2.20 -13.38 -5.62
C MET A 228 -1.03 -13.71 -6.57
N LYS A 229 -0.06 -14.50 -6.11
CA LYS A 229 1.06 -15.01 -6.93
C LYS A 229 0.56 -15.80 -8.13
N CYS A 230 -0.32 -16.79 -7.91
CA CYS A 230 -0.89 -17.60 -8.99
C CYS A 230 -1.68 -16.77 -10.03
N GLN A 231 -2.32 -15.68 -9.61
CA GLN A 231 -3.01 -14.77 -10.53
C GLN A 231 -2.02 -13.98 -11.39
N LEU A 232 -0.96 -13.45 -10.79
CA LEU A 232 0.08 -12.72 -11.51
C LEU A 232 0.85 -13.61 -12.50
N GLU A 233 1.14 -14.86 -12.14
CA GLU A 233 1.81 -15.83 -13.01
C GLU A 233 1.02 -16.11 -14.31
N LYS A 234 -0.31 -16.13 -14.23
CA LYS A 234 -1.21 -16.32 -15.39
C LYS A 234 -1.16 -15.15 -16.39
N LEU A 235 -0.68 -13.98 -15.99
CA LEU A 235 -0.60 -12.77 -16.82
C LEU A 235 0.69 -12.73 -17.68
N GLY A 236 1.06 -13.84 -18.32
CA GLY A 236 2.27 -13.92 -19.15
C GLY A 236 2.16 -13.25 -20.54
N HIS A 237 0.95 -12.88 -20.96
CA HIS A 237 0.64 -12.39 -22.31
C HIS A 237 0.54 -10.86 -22.43
N LEU A 238 0.93 -10.13 -21.38
CA LEU A 238 0.85 -8.67 -21.32
C LEU A 238 1.82 -8.01 -22.30
N ARG A 239 1.37 -6.98 -23.01
CA ARG A 239 2.19 -6.21 -23.96
C ARG A 239 3.00 -5.12 -23.26
N PHE A 240 2.40 -4.43 -22.31
CA PHE A 240 2.97 -3.25 -21.68
C PHE A 240 3.32 -3.47 -20.20
N CYS A 241 2.45 -4.16 -19.45
CA CYS A 241 2.62 -4.33 -18.00
C CYS A 241 3.32 -5.65 -17.62
N LYS A 242 3.97 -6.32 -18.58
CA LYS A 242 4.77 -7.53 -18.30
C LYS A 242 5.87 -7.25 -17.26
N ILE A 243 6.62 -6.17 -17.45
CA ILE A 243 7.70 -5.80 -16.52
C ILE A 243 7.17 -5.45 -15.13
N LEU A 244 6.02 -4.74 -15.03
CA LEU A 244 5.36 -4.47 -13.76
C LEU A 244 4.98 -5.78 -13.05
N ARG A 245 4.37 -6.72 -13.79
CA ARG A 245 4.02 -8.04 -13.27
C ARG A 245 5.25 -8.77 -12.75
N ASP A 246 6.33 -8.82 -13.55
CA ASP A 246 7.57 -9.51 -13.19
C ASP A 246 8.20 -8.88 -11.93
N THR A 247 8.22 -7.54 -11.81
CA THR A 247 8.68 -6.83 -10.61
C THR A 247 7.85 -7.20 -9.37
N LEU A 248 6.53 -7.28 -9.49
CA LEU A 248 5.66 -7.64 -8.37
C LEU A 248 5.83 -9.12 -7.96
N LEU A 249 6.09 -10.02 -8.91
CA LEU A 249 6.39 -11.42 -8.59
C LEU A 249 7.72 -11.56 -7.84
N MET A 250 8.76 -10.83 -8.26
CA MET A 250 10.05 -10.84 -7.54
C MET A 250 9.88 -10.33 -6.11
N ALA A 251 9.18 -9.21 -5.92
CA ALA A 251 8.93 -8.64 -4.60
C ALA A 251 7.99 -9.48 -3.71
N LEU A 252 7.31 -10.49 -4.25
CA LEU A 252 6.53 -11.45 -3.46
C LEU A 252 7.33 -12.66 -3.00
N ASP A 253 8.48 -12.90 -3.64
CA ASP A 253 9.39 -14.00 -3.33
C ASP A 253 10.55 -13.57 -2.41
N GLU A 254 10.71 -12.27 -2.19
CA GLU A 254 11.58 -11.64 -1.18
C GLU A 254 10.95 -11.71 0.22
#